data_AF-A0A8B6XT30-F1
#
_entry.id   AF-A0A8B6XT30-F1
#
_cell.length_a   1.000
_cell.length_b   1.000
_cell.length_c   1.000
_cell.angle_alpha   90.00
_cell.angle_beta   90.00
_cell.angle_gamma   90.00
#
_symmetry.space_group_name_H-M   'P 1'
#
loop_
_entity.id
_entity.type
_entity.pdbx_description
1 polymer ?
#
loop_
_entity_poly.entity_id
_entity_poly.type
_entity_poly.pdbx_seq_one_letter_code
_entity_poly.pdbx_strand_id
1 'polypeptide(L)'
;MLRSSFRAIRRTLSFRKRKNKKGDSKSGSQQSWEHDSVTIKQQGGCSFAVKYLGCLEVSESRGTQVCSQAAHQMKMSSTGKRKQRVTLWVTEDTLRVTDDETK
;
A
#
# COMPACT_ATOMS: atom_id res chain seq x y z
N MET A 1 64.58 1.82 -14.60
CA MET A 1 63.68 2.98 -14.39
C MET A 1 62.24 2.51 -14.52
N LEU A 2 61.54 2.37 -13.39
CA LEU A 2 60.14 1.93 -13.29
C LEU A 2 59.20 3.05 -13.77
N ARG A 3 58.36 2.77 -14.77
CA ARG A 3 57.20 3.62 -15.09
C ARG A 3 55.92 2.91 -14.70
N SER A 4 55.56 3.19 -13.46
CA SER A 4 54.27 2.94 -12.82
C SER A 4 53.12 3.42 -13.71
N SER A 5 52.20 2.52 -14.05
CA SER A 5 50.91 2.90 -14.66
C SER A 5 49.79 2.18 -13.92
N PHE A 6 49.54 2.61 -12.67
CA PHE A 6 48.32 2.28 -11.97
C PHE A 6 47.17 3.06 -12.62
N ARG A 7 46.36 2.38 -13.44
CA ARG A 7 45.04 2.88 -13.83
C ARG A 7 44.18 2.97 -12.57
N ALA A 8 44.08 4.17 -12.02
CA ALA A 8 43.16 4.49 -10.94
C ALA A 8 41.72 4.28 -11.42
N ILE A 9 41.11 3.17 -11.01
CA ILE A 9 39.68 2.93 -11.13
C ILE A 9 38.99 3.99 -10.26
N ARG A 10 38.56 5.10 -10.88
CA ARG A 10 37.63 6.05 -10.25
C ARG A 10 36.29 5.33 -10.07
N ARG A 11 36.15 4.61 -8.95
CA ARG A 11 34.86 4.17 -8.43
C ARG A 11 34.08 5.44 -8.08
N THR A 12 33.28 5.94 -9.02
CA THR A 12 32.24 6.90 -8.71
C THR A 12 31.25 6.20 -7.80
N LEU A 13 31.39 6.44 -6.49
CA LEU A 13 30.36 6.14 -5.51
C LEU A 13 29.17 7.03 -5.84
N SER A 14 28.34 6.59 -6.79
CA SER A 14 27.05 7.20 -7.01
C SER A 14 26.23 6.92 -5.77
N PHE A 15 26.20 7.89 -4.86
CA PHE A 15 25.17 7.98 -3.85
C PHE A 15 23.85 8.15 -4.59
N ARG A 16 23.24 7.04 -5.03
CA ARG A 16 21.82 7.00 -5.36
C ARG A 16 21.12 7.41 -4.08
N LYS A 17 20.77 8.70 -4.01
CA LYS A 17 19.94 9.28 -2.98
C LYS A 17 18.65 8.48 -3.00
N ARG A 18 18.57 7.49 -2.12
CA ARG A 18 17.38 6.67 -1.91
C ARG A 18 16.35 7.66 -1.41
N LYS A 19 15.50 8.16 -2.33
CA LYS A 19 14.35 9.00 -2.00
C LYS A 19 13.48 8.12 -1.13
N ASN A 20 13.64 8.28 0.18
CA ASN A 20 12.83 7.63 1.17
C ASN A 20 11.44 8.25 0.98
N LYS A 21 10.63 7.67 0.07
CA LYS A 21 9.18 7.82 0.09
C LYS A 21 8.76 7.15 1.40
N LYS A 22 8.96 7.84 2.53
CA LYS A 22 8.07 7.69 3.67
C LYS A 22 6.68 7.84 3.05
N GLY A 23 5.88 6.79 3.14
CA GLY A 23 4.48 6.89 2.82
C GLY A 23 3.94 8.03 3.68
N ASP A 24 3.62 9.15 3.04
CA ASP A 24 2.93 10.28 3.63
C ASP A 24 1.48 9.82 3.87
N SER A 25 1.34 8.83 4.74
CA SER A 25 0.05 8.39 5.21
C SER A 25 -0.30 9.36 6.33
N LYS A 26 -0.91 10.49 5.97
CA LYS A 26 -1.80 11.27 6.85
C LYS A 26 -3.05 10.46 7.27
N SER A 27 -2.93 9.14 7.30
CA SER A 27 -4.01 8.21 7.59
C SER A 27 -3.99 7.96 9.09
N GLY A 28 -4.69 8.79 9.85
CA GLY A 28 -4.99 8.45 11.24
C GLY A 28 -5.03 9.61 12.24
N SER A 29 -5.21 10.87 11.84
CA SER A 29 -5.71 11.85 12.81
C SER A 29 -7.24 11.72 12.91
N GLN A 30 -7.79 11.85 14.12
CA GLN A 30 -9.25 11.81 14.35
C GLN A 30 -10.00 12.82 13.44
N GLN A 31 -9.40 13.99 13.21
CA GLN A 31 -9.95 15.03 12.33
C GLN A 31 -10.13 14.55 10.87
N SER A 32 -9.26 13.66 10.38
CA SER A 32 -9.40 13.10 9.03
C SER A 32 -10.61 12.17 8.91
N TRP A 33 -10.91 11.37 9.94
CA TRP A 33 -12.06 10.46 9.92
C TRP A 33 -13.40 11.19 9.98
N GLU A 34 -13.47 12.26 10.77
CA GLU A 34 -14.66 13.11 10.82
C GLU A 34 -14.96 13.69 9.44
N HIS A 35 -13.95 14.27 8.77
CA HIS A 35 -14.10 14.79 7.42
C HIS A 35 -14.50 13.72 6.41
N ASP A 36 -13.87 12.54 6.44
CA ASP A 36 -14.19 11.43 5.55
C ASP A 36 -15.64 10.96 5.78
N SER A 37 -16.10 10.91 7.03
CA SER A 37 -17.48 10.51 7.36
C SER A 37 -18.51 11.52 6.86
N VAL A 38 -18.22 12.83 6.97
CA VAL A 38 -19.07 13.89 6.41
C VAL A 38 -19.08 13.83 4.89
N THR A 39 -17.93 13.56 4.28
CA THR A 39 -17.78 13.41 2.83
C THR A 39 -18.63 12.26 2.30
N ILE A 40 -18.62 11.09 2.96
CA ILE A 40 -19.47 9.96 2.57
C ILE A 40 -20.95 10.37 2.61
N LYS A 41 -21.38 11.04 3.68
CA LYS A 41 -22.78 11.47 3.85
C LYS A 41 -23.22 12.56 2.87
N GLN A 42 -22.35 13.51 2.55
CA GLN A 42 -22.71 14.67 1.72
C GLN A 42 -22.43 14.47 0.23
N GLN A 43 -21.31 13.83 -0.11
CA GLN A 43 -20.84 13.64 -1.48
C GLN A 43 -21.09 12.22 -2.01
N GLY A 44 -21.67 11.34 -1.19
CA GLY A 44 -22.05 9.98 -1.56
C GLY A 44 -20.91 8.96 -1.52
N GLY A 45 -19.67 9.38 -1.21
CA GLY A 45 -18.55 8.48 -1.01
C GLY A 45 -17.19 9.15 -0.95
N CYS A 46 -16.17 8.37 -0.59
CA CYS A 46 -14.77 8.78 -0.58
C CYS A 46 -13.88 7.67 -1.16
N SER A 47 -12.69 8.04 -1.63
CA SER A 47 -11.79 7.12 -2.33
C SER A 47 -10.40 7.07 -1.69
N PHE A 48 -9.82 5.88 -1.58
CA PHE A 48 -8.51 5.65 -0.98
C PHE A 48 -7.61 4.81 -1.88
N ALA A 49 -6.35 5.23 -2.04
CA ALA A 49 -5.34 4.44 -2.73
C ALA A 49 -4.82 3.33 -1.80
N VAL A 50 -5.13 2.07 -2.11
CA VAL A 50 -4.81 0.91 -1.27
C VAL A 50 -4.10 -0.19 -2.06
N LYS A 51 -3.69 -1.24 -1.35
CA LYS A 51 -3.13 -2.46 -1.96
C LYS A 51 -4.09 -3.62 -1.74
N TYR A 52 -4.52 -4.25 -2.82
CA TYR A 52 -5.35 -5.44 -2.73
C TYR A 52 -4.49 -6.68 -2.47
N LEU A 53 -4.84 -7.45 -1.43
CA LEU A 53 -4.12 -8.66 -1.05
C LEU A 53 -4.74 -9.94 -1.64
N GLY A 54 -6.00 -9.88 -2.08
CA GLY A 54 -6.75 -11.03 -2.58
C GLY A 54 -7.91 -11.44 -1.66
N CYS A 55 -8.42 -12.65 -1.90
CA CYS A 55 -9.45 -13.30 -1.10
C CYS A 55 -8.85 -14.54 -0.41
N LEU A 56 -9.41 -14.90 0.74
CA LEU A 56 -9.06 -16.11 1.47
C LEU A 56 -10.36 -16.78 1.95
N GLU A 57 -10.45 -18.09 1.77
CA GLU A 57 -11.50 -18.91 2.36
C GLU A 57 -11.29 -19.03 3.87
N VAL A 58 -12.36 -18.81 4.64
CA VAL A 58 -12.34 -18.83 6.10
C VAL A 58 -13.43 -19.76 6.61
N SER A 59 -13.15 -20.43 7.73
CA SER A 59 -14.09 -21.39 8.32
C SER A 59 -15.39 -20.76 8.82
N GLU A 60 -15.32 -19.49 9.24
CA GLU A 60 -16.46 -18.73 9.76
C GLU A 60 -16.55 -17.37 9.07
N SER A 61 -17.77 -16.87 8.85
CA SER A 61 -17.96 -15.61 8.11
C SER A 61 -17.83 -14.35 8.95
N ARG A 62 -17.76 -14.45 10.29
CA ARG A 62 -17.76 -13.29 11.21
C ARG A 62 -16.78 -13.51 12.36
N GLY A 63 -16.30 -12.41 12.94
CA GLY A 63 -15.48 -12.42 14.15
C GLY A 63 -14.12 -11.76 13.94
N THR A 64 -13.71 -10.94 14.92
CA THR A 64 -12.45 -10.18 14.85
C THR A 64 -11.23 -11.11 14.76
N GLN A 65 -11.25 -12.24 15.47
CA GLN A 65 -10.17 -13.23 15.42
C GLN A 65 -10.04 -13.89 14.04
N VAL A 66 -11.17 -14.17 13.39
CA VAL A 66 -11.18 -14.76 12.03
C VAL A 66 -10.57 -13.77 11.04
N CYS A 67 -10.99 -12.50 11.09
CA CYS A 67 -10.43 -11.45 10.24
C CYS A 67 -8.93 -11.22 10.48
N SER A 68 -8.48 -11.24 11.73
CA SER A 68 -7.06 -11.01 12.07
C SER A 68 -6.17 -12.16 11.60
N GLN A 69 -6.61 -13.41 11.79
CA GLN A 69 -5.91 -14.61 11.31
C GLN A 69 -5.89 -14.66 9.78
N ALA A 70 -7.01 -14.41 9.12
CA ALA A 70 -7.09 -14.35 7.65
C ALA A 70 -6.16 -13.28 7.07
N ALA A 71 -6.18 -12.08 7.64
CA ALA A 71 -5.28 -11.00 7.23
C ALA A 71 -3.81 -11.37 7.44
N HIS A 72 -3.47 -12.09 8.51
CA HIS A 72 -2.13 -12.57 8.76
C HIS A 72 -1.68 -13.59 7.70
N GLN A 73 -2.50 -14.60 7.42
CA GLN A 73 -2.22 -15.61 6.39
C GLN A 73 -2.09 -14.99 5.00
N MET A 74 -2.99 -14.07 4.62
CA MET A 74 -2.89 -13.34 3.35
C MET A 74 -1.62 -12.51 3.23
N LYS A 75 -1.17 -11.89 4.34
CA LYS A 75 0.11 -11.15 4.34
C LYS A 75 1.30 -12.10 4.16
N MET A 76 1.30 -13.25 4.82
CA MET A 76 2.34 -14.27 4.66
C MET A 76 2.37 -14.83 3.23
N SER A 77 1.24 -15.25 2.69
CA SER A 77 1.12 -15.85 1.35
C SER A 77 1.39 -14.86 0.19
N SER A 78 1.24 -13.56 0.45
CA SER A 78 1.57 -12.47 -0.47
C SER A 78 3.01 -11.93 -0.31
N THR A 79 3.81 -12.51 0.59
CA THR A 79 5.22 -12.14 0.74
C THR A 79 5.98 -12.47 -0.54
N GLY A 80 6.71 -11.49 -1.08
CA GLY A 80 7.45 -11.64 -2.34
C GLY A 80 6.59 -11.48 -3.62
N LYS A 81 5.25 -11.39 -3.51
CA LYS A 81 4.36 -11.15 -4.66
C LYS A 81 4.11 -9.65 -4.87
N ARG A 82 3.96 -9.22 -6.13
CA ARG A 82 3.60 -7.83 -6.46
C ARG A 82 2.14 -7.58 -6.04
N LYS A 83 1.94 -6.72 -5.05
CA LYS A 83 0.60 -6.33 -4.58
C LYS A 83 -0.01 -5.33 -5.55
N GLN A 84 -1.21 -5.62 -6.04
CA GLN A 84 -1.95 -4.76 -6.96
C GLN A 84 -2.35 -3.47 -6.25
N ARG A 85 -2.07 -2.33 -6.87
CA ARG A 85 -2.47 -1.00 -6.36
C ARG A 85 -3.84 -0.70 -6.93
N VAL A 86 -4.78 -0.40 -6.06
CA VAL A 86 -6.19 -0.19 -6.43
C VAL A 86 -6.74 1.03 -5.72
N THR A 87 -7.82 1.58 -6.25
CA THR A 87 -8.60 2.61 -5.59
C THR A 87 -9.81 1.96 -4.93
N LEU A 88 -9.91 2.06 -3.61
CA LEU A 88 -11.08 1.66 -2.83
C LEU A 88 -12.05 2.83 -2.76
N TRP A 89 -13.22 2.67 -3.34
CA TRP A 89 -14.36 3.58 -3.19
C TRP A 89 -15.25 3.10 -2.05
N VAL A 90 -15.47 3.98 -1.09
CA VAL A 90 -16.29 3.75 0.09
C VAL A 90 -17.53 4.63 0.00
N THR A 91 -18.70 4.02 0.07
CA THR A 91 -20.01 4.68 0.15
C THR A 91 -20.70 4.25 1.45
N GLU A 92 -21.91 4.74 1.72
CA GLU A 92 -22.66 4.35 2.93
C GLU A 92 -22.95 2.84 2.99
N ASP A 93 -23.38 2.26 1.87
CA ASP A 93 -23.85 0.87 1.83
C ASP A 93 -22.89 -0.09 1.13
N THR A 94 -21.95 0.43 0.34
CA THR A 94 -21.12 -0.39 -0.54
C THR A 94 -19.64 -0.01 -0.56
N LEU A 95 -18.80 -1.01 -0.81
CA LEU A 95 -17.38 -0.87 -1.05
C LEU A 95 -17.06 -1.36 -2.46
N ARG A 96 -16.36 -0.57 -3.26
CA ARG A 96 -15.96 -0.93 -4.63
C ARG A 96 -14.45 -0.83 -4.79
N VAL A 97 -13.84 -1.84 -5.40
CA VAL A 97 -12.40 -1.87 -5.66
C VAL A 97 -12.20 -1.69 -7.17
N THR A 98 -11.52 -0.63 -7.56
CA THR A 98 -11.21 -0.32 -8.96
C THR A 98 -9.71 -0.40 -9.18
N ASP A 99 -9.28 -1.10 -10.23
CA ASP A 99 -7.88 -1.13 -10.62
C ASP A 99 -7.50 0.15 -11.38
N ASP A 100 -6.28 0.64 -11.14
CA ASP A 100 -5.77 1.86 -11.78
C ASP A 100 -5.28 1.60 -13.22
N GLU A 101 -4.87 0.36 -13.54
CA GLU A 101 -4.30 0.01 -14.85
C GLU A 101 -5.37 -0.41 -15.87
N THR A 102 -6.56 -0.83 -15.44
CA THR A 102 -7.65 -1.27 -16.34
C THR A 102 -8.82 -0.28 -16.43
N LYS A 103 -8.58 1.01 -16.17
CA LYS A 103 -9.61 2.05 -16.30
C LYS A 103 -9.68 2.62 -17.71
#